data_AF-A0A9P5NKQ2-F1
#
_entry.id   AF-A0A9P5NKQ2-F1
#
_cell.length_a   1.000
_cell.length_b   1.000
_cell.length_c   1.000
_cell.angle_alpha   90.00
_cell.angle_beta   90.00
_cell.angle_gamma   90.00
#
_symmetry.space_group_name_H-M   'P 1'
#
loop_
_entity.id
_entity.type
_entity.pdbx_description
1 polymer ?
#
loop_
_entity_poly.entity_id
_entity_poly.type
_entity_poly.pdbx_seq_one_letter_code
_entity_poly.pdbx_strand_id
1 'polypeptide(L)'
;MKEIISRACDSPLSVVGHKQGVDDGNTELIVSFLEEYWERIRYLDIRFSYINWRAFEDRIWAILARPANAMEIFRFFPPLDRFNMDRKPLYISRPSRLALFNDHAPLLHTFYAPGIKPVLTAPWCSQIRDLSLNGPLPVDELLSALSQMHCLEVLRDNCDAITMAGDGVILPQVTCASLKVVDIGTYRNIVPYMELITHLAPASNCAVSFVVVADDGFMFDTHALSAASQILQMYSTYCDISGATSVSLSLHERSFEFQALLPSKISCVYYLALASVLDVPVNYTQVLLGTLTALTFHGVEKISLFIEETSGISSFDPEMIEFLSSFSFAREFETSTETIQFLLTLPQEVLDIAFPSVDIIHFIACSTEIDVVCIQAFLASRIATGRQVLELHVRVAEFGIGLDMRCLEEFFGLKVVLLFDGFRREYICGSGSIEELII
;
A
#
# COMPACT_ATOMS: atom_id res chain seq x y z
N MET A 1 -34.60 -1.77 -16.40
CA MET A 1 -33.68 -0.76 -16.95
C MET A 1 -34.42 0.29 -17.80
N LYS A 2 -35.17 -0.10 -18.85
CA LYS A 2 -35.92 0.84 -19.71
C LYS A 2 -36.79 1.86 -18.97
N GLU A 3 -37.53 1.44 -17.94
CA GLU A 3 -38.35 2.37 -17.13
C GLU A 3 -37.50 3.39 -16.36
N ILE A 4 -36.37 2.97 -15.78
CA ILE A 4 -35.46 3.86 -15.04
C ILE A 4 -34.90 4.92 -15.99
N ILE A 5 -34.48 4.51 -17.20
CA ILE A 5 -33.95 5.45 -18.20
C ILE A 5 -35.01 6.39 -18.74
N SER A 6 -36.23 5.90 -18.97
CA SER A 6 -37.37 6.73 -19.37
C SER A 6 -37.65 7.84 -18.34
N ARG A 7 -37.61 7.51 -17.04
CA ARG A 7 -37.79 8.48 -15.95
C ARG A 7 -36.61 9.44 -15.80
N ALA A 8 -35.40 9.03 -16.17
CA ALA A 8 -34.21 9.85 -16.10
C ALA A 8 -34.16 10.93 -17.21
N CYS A 9 -35.02 10.83 -18.24
CA CYS A 9 -35.07 11.72 -19.40
C CYS A 9 -33.67 11.96 -19.98
N ASP A 10 -33.16 13.20 -20.00
CA ASP A 10 -31.84 13.58 -20.52
C ASP A 10 -30.76 13.72 -19.41
N SER A 11 -31.05 13.27 -18.20
CA SER A 11 -30.10 13.40 -17.08
C SER A 11 -28.79 12.64 -17.36
N PRO A 12 -27.64 13.16 -16.90
CA PRO A 12 -26.37 12.42 -16.94
C PRO A 12 -26.47 11.08 -16.22
N LEU A 13 -25.73 10.08 -16.73
CA LEU A 13 -25.80 8.71 -16.26
C LEU A 13 -24.51 8.29 -15.54
N SER A 14 -24.69 7.52 -14.47
CA SER A 14 -23.63 6.78 -13.80
C SER A 14 -23.86 5.30 -13.97
N VAL A 15 -22.87 4.59 -14.50
CA VAL A 15 -22.95 3.18 -14.83
C VAL A 15 -21.89 2.42 -14.05
N VAL A 16 -22.34 1.54 -13.16
CA VAL A 16 -21.47 0.65 -12.38
C VAL A 16 -21.83 -0.79 -12.74
N GLY A 17 -20.85 -1.56 -13.18
CA GLY A 17 -21.00 -2.94 -13.60
C GLY A 17 -19.88 -3.81 -13.05
N HIS A 18 -20.02 -4.28 -11.82
CA HIS A 18 -19.07 -5.20 -11.19
C HIS A 18 -19.66 -6.60 -11.19
N LYS A 19 -19.38 -7.41 -12.23
CA LYS A 19 -19.85 -8.81 -12.25
C LYS A 19 -18.80 -9.73 -11.63
N GLN A 20 -19.15 -10.42 -10.55
CA GLN A 20 -18.33 -11.47 -9.94
C GLN A 20 -18.77 -12.91 -10.30
N GLY A 21 -19.77 -13.10 -11.16
CA GLY A 21 -20.35 -14.42 -11.48
C GLY A 21 -20.03 -14.97 -12.88
N VAL A 22 -20.26 -16.28 -13.06
CA VAL A 22 -20.05 -17.04 -14.32
C VAL A 22 -21.16 -16.84 -15.35
N ASP A 23 -22.33 -16.31 -14.96
CA ASP A 23 -23.44 -16.13 -15.89
C ASP A 23 -23.10 -15.11 -16.99
N ASP A 24 -23.58 -15.32 -18.21
CA ASP A 24 -23.18 -14.59 -19.43
C ASP A 24 -24.22 -13.55 -19.88
N GLY A 25 -25.46 -13.62 -19.37
CA GLY A 25 -26.59 -12.84 -19.91
C GLY A 25 -26.51 -11.31 -19.75
N ASN A 26 -25.58 -10.77 -18.97
CA ASN A 26 -25.52 -9.33 -18.69
C ASN A 26 -24.61 -8.53 -19.63
N THR A 27 -23.68 -9.17 -20.36
CA THR A 27 -22.71 -8.41 -21.17
C THR A 27 -23.38 -7.75 -22.37
N GLU A 28 -24.26 -8.46 -23.09
CA GLU A 28 -25.05 -7.87 -24.19
C GLU A 28 -25.87 -6.66 -23.69
N LEU A 29 -26.51 -6.78 -22.52
CA LEU A 29 -27.28 -5.69 -21.94
C LEU A 29 -26.41 -4.47 -21.64
N ILE A 30 -25.21 -4.68 -21.08
CA ILE A 30 -24.25 -3.59 -20.82
C ILE A 30 -23.79 -2.96 -22.13
N VAL A 31 -23.37 -3.76 -23.12
CA VAL A 31 -22.86 -3.24 -24.40
C VAL A 31 -23.95 -2.46 -25.14
N SER A 32 -25.15 -3.04 -25.28
CA SER A 32 -26.32 -2.35 -25.86
C SER A 32 -26.64 -1.04 -25.11
N PHE A 33 -26.55 -1.04 -23.78
CA PHE A 33 -26.78 0.16 -22.99
C PHE A 33 -25.73 1.24 -23.27
N LEU A 34 -24.45 0.86 -23.34
CA LEU A 34 -23.37 1.78 -23.68
C LEU A 34 -23.53 2.32 -25.10
N GLU A 35 -23.94 1.49 -26.06
CA GLU A 35 -24.19 1.93 -27.44
C GLU A 35 -25.29 2.99 -27.54
N GLU A 36 -26.37 2.83 -26.78
CA GLU A 36 -27.54 3.71 -26.83
C GLU A 36 -27.32 5.01 -26.06
N TYR A 37 -26.62 4.96 -24.92
CA TYR A 37 -26.56 6.07 -23.98
C TYR A 37 -25.17 6.69 -23.76
N TRP A 38 -24.16 6.33 -24.57
CA TRP A 38 -22.77 6.77 -24.43
C TRP A 38 -22.60 8.26 -24.11
N GLU A 39 -23.26 9.13 -24.88
CA GLU A 39 -23.08 10.58 -24.81
C GLU A 39 -23.52 11.19 -23.47
N ARG A 40 -24.37 10.48 -22.72
CA ARG A 40 -24.90 10.91 -21.43
C ARG A 40 -24.12 10.37 -20.24
N ILE A 41 -23.21 9.41 -20.46
CA ILE A 41 -22.48 8.76 -19.38
C ILE A 41 -21.40 9.71 -18.87
N ARG A 42 -21.54 10.12 -17.61
CA ARG A 42 -20.52 10.90 -16.91
C ARG A 42 -19.60 10.06 -16.05
N TYR A 43 -20.11 8.93 -15.53
CA TYR A 43 -19.38 8.03 -14.67
C TYR A 43 -19.51 6.62 -15.22
N LEU A 44 -18.38 6.02 -15.59
CA LEU A 44 -18.30 4.63 -16.05
C LEU A 44 -17.37 3.85 -15.14
N ASP A 45 -17.85 2.76 -14.56
CA ASP A 45 -17.06 1.81 -13.79
C ASP A 45 -17.51 0.38 -14.08
N ILE A 46 -16.90 -0.23 -15.09
CA ILE A 46 -17.33 -1.53 -15.62
C ILE A 46 -16.17 -2.51 -15.64
N ARG A 47 -16.46 -3.74 -15.20
CA ARG A 47 -15.55 -4.88 -15.26
C ARG A 47 -16.14 -6.01 -16.10
N PHE A 48 -15.45 -6.38 -17.18
CA PHE A 48 -15.85 -7.46 -18.08
C PHE A 48 -15.25 -8.81 -17.68
N SER A 49 -16.02 -9.89 -17.89
CA SER A 49 -15.52 -11.27 -17.77
C SER A 49 -14.97 -11.79 -19.11
N TYR A 50 -14.05 -12.76 -19.05
CA TYR A 50 -13.31 -13.25 -20.22
C TYR A 50 -14.19 -13.86 -21.31
N ILE A 51 -15.16 -14.68 -20.90
CA ILE A 51 -15.97 -15.50 -21.82
C ILE A 51 -16.74 -14.64 -22.83
N ASN A 52 -17.14 -13.42 -22.44
CA ASN A 52 -18.04 -12.59 -23.25
C ASN A 52 -17.33 -11.47 -24.01
N TRP A 53 -16.15 -11.04 -23.59
CA TRP A 53 -15.48 -9.87 -24.20
C TRP A 53 -15.28 -10.01 -25.70
N ARG A 54 -14.74 -11.15 -26.16
CA ARG A 54 -14.39 -11.35 -27.57
C ARG A 54 -15.60 -11.23 -28.51
N ALA A 55 -16.79 -11.61 -28.05
CA ALA A 55 -18.02 -11.49 -28.84
C ALA A 55 -18.49 -10.04 -29.02
N PHE A 56 -18.06 -9.13 -28.12
CA PHE A 56 -18.45 -7.72 -28.11
C PHE A 56 -17.29 -6.76 -28.36
N GLU A 57 -16.08 -7.27 -28.59
CA GLU A 57 -14.86 -6.47 -28.68
C GLU A 57 -14.98 -5.36 -29.72
N ASP A 58 -15.39 -5.68 -30.95
CA ASP A 58 -15.57 -4.70 -32.01
C ASP A 58 -16.62 -3.63 -31.66
N ARG A 59 -17.73 -4.04 -31.03
CA ARG A 59 -18.79 -3.13 -30.58
C ARG A 59 -18.28 -2.20 -29.49
N ILE A 60 -17.57 -2.73 -28.51
CA ILE A 60 -16.99 -1.97 -27.42
C ILE A 60 -15.96 -0.97 -27.95
N TRP A 61 -15.07 -1.39 -28.86
CA TRP A 61 -14.12 -0.46 -29.48
C TRP A 61 -14.83 0.62 -30.29
N ALA A 62 -15.90 0.28 -31.01
CA ALA A 62 -16.72 1.25 -31.72
C ALA A 62 -17.45 2.24 -30.79
N ILE A 63 -17.77 1.85 -29.55
CA ILE A 63 -18.31 2.75 -28.53
C ILE A 63 -17.21 3.66 -27.98
N LEU A 64 -16.07 3.09 -27.59
CA LEU A 64 -14.94 3.83 -27.03
C LEU A 64 -14.31 4.80 -28.05
N ALA A 65 -14.54 4.59 -29.35
CA ALA A 65 -14.15 5.52 -30.42
C ALA A 65 -15.02 6.78 -30.48
N ARG A 66 -16.20 6.82 -29.83
CA ARG A 66 -17.14 7.95 -29.94
C ARG A 66 -16.79 9.08 -28.98
N PRO A 67 -17.03 10.35 -29.34
CA PRO A 67 -16.92 11.49 -28.42
C PRO A 67 -17.63 11.24 -27.08
N ALA A 68 -17.00 11.64 -25.99
CA ALA A 68 -17.47 11.43 -24.63
C ALA A 68 -17.71 12.76 -23.92
N ASN A 69 -18.67 13.54 -24.43
CA ASN A 69 -18.91 14.94 -24.03
C ASN A 69 -19.19 15.12 -22.53
N ALA A 70 -19.89 14.15 -21.92
CA ALA A 70 -20.29 14.20 -20.51
C ALA A 70 -19.33 13.45 -19.57
N MET A 71 -18.34 12.72 -20.10
CA MET A 71 -17.53 11.78 -19.31
C MET A 71 -16.59 12.52 -18.36
N GLU A 72 -16.76 12.26 -17.06
CA GLU A 72 -15.95 12.79 -15.96
C GLU A 72 -14.99 11.71 -15.43
N ILE A 73 -15.50 10.47 -15.28
CA ILE A 73 -14.78 9.33 -14.69
C ILE A 73 -14.90 8.12 -15.61
N PHE A 74 -13.77 7.63 -16.11
CA PHE A 74 -13.67 6.44 -16.92
C PHE A 74 -12.86 5.36 -16.21
N ARG A 75 -13.55 4.35 -15.68
CA ARG A 75 -13.00 3.13 -15.09
C ARG A 75 -13.43 1.92 -15.90
N PHE A 76 -12.48 1.30 -16.58
CA PHE A 76 -12.77 0.26 -17.54
C PHE A 76 -11.84 -0.93 -17.38
N PHE A 77 -12.35 -2.02 -16.84
CA PHE A 77 -11.56 -3.22 -16.59
C PHE A 77 -11.89 -4.25 -17.66
N PRO A 78 -11.04 -4.40 -18.68
CA PRO A 78 -11.19 -5.52 -19.59
C PRO A 78 -10.95 -6.84 -18.86
N PRO A 79 -11.29 -7.98 -19.48
CA PRO A 79 -11.06 -9.24 -18.84
C PRO A 79 -9.58 -9.47 -18.60
N LEU A 80 -9.27 -9.82 -17.36
CA LEU A 80 -7.99 -10.44 -17.02
C LEU A 80 -8.00 -11.87 -17.55
N ASP A 81 -6.87 -12.34 -18.07
CA ASP A 81 -6.72 -13.76 -18.39
C ASP A 81 -6.84 -14.56 -17.09
N ARG A 82 -7.94 -15.31 -16.93
CA ARG A 82 -8.15 -16.14 -15.74
C ARG A 82 -7.11 -17.26 -15.61
N PHE A 83 -6.42 -17.61 -16.70
CA PHE A 83 -5.45 -18.71 -16.72
C PHE A 83 -4.01 -18.23 -16.60
N ASN A 84 -3.77 -16.92 -16.68
CA ASN A 84 -2.43 -16.38 -16.52
C ASN A 84 -2.18 -16.09 -15.04
N MET A 85 -1.52 -17.03 -14.36
CA MET A 85 -1.04 -16.88 -12.98
C MET A 85 -0.24 -15.58 -12.80
N ASP A 86 0.36 -15.08 -13.89
CA ASP A 86 1.12 -13.84 -13.96
C ASP A 86 0.30 -12.55 -13.74
N ARG A 87 -1.04 -12.62 -13.57
CA ARG A 87 -1.94 -11.45 -13.40
C ARG A 87 -1.82 -10.37 -14.49
N LYS A 88 -1.18 -10.66 -15.61
CA LYS A 88 -0.99 -9.71 -16.71
C LYS A 88 -2.38 -9.36 -17.27
N PRO A 89 -2.76 -8.08 -17.37
CA PRO A 89 -3.86 -7.70 -18.24
C PRO A 89 -3.58 -8.30 -19.60
N LEU A 90 -4.55 -9.00 -20.21
CA LEU A 90 -4.45 -9.26 -21.63
C LEU A 90 -4.33 -7.89 -22.25
N TYR A 91 -3.18 -7.58 -22.85
CA TYR A 91 -3.07 -6.43 -23.71
C TYR A 91 -4.06 -6.68 -24.82
N ILE A 92 -5.25 -6.11 -24.68
CA ILE A 92 -6.23 -6.18 -25.74
C ILE A 92 -5.58 -5.43 -26.89
N SER A 93 -5.48 -6.09 -28.03
CA SER A 93 -4.94 -5.50 -29.24
C SER A 93 -5.84 -4.35 -29.66
N ARG A 94 -5.56 -3.16 -29.11
CA ARG A 94 -6.22 -1.91 -29.50
C ARG A 94 -6.07 -1.78 -31.01
N PRO A 95 -7.16 -1.53 -31.76
CA PRO A 95 -7.04 -1.22 -33.18
C PRO A 95 -6.06 -0.06 -33.36
N SER A 96 -5.06 -0.21 -34.23
CA SER A 96 -3.92 0.73 -34.36
C SER A 96 -4.31 2.18 -34.68
N ARG A 97 -5.54 2.40 -35.16
CA ARG A 97 -6.10 3.71 -35.52
C ARG A 97 -7.20 4.20 -34.57
N LEU A 98 -7.50 3.46 -33.52
CA LEU A 98 -8.53 3.87 -32.58
C LEU A 98 -8.05 5.10 -31.83
N ALA A 99 -8.78 6.22 -31.85
CA ALA A 99 -8.62 7.33 -30.93
C ALA A 99 -9.67 7.20 -29.82
N LEU A 100 -9.24 7.05 -28.56
CA LEU A 100 -10.19 6.97 -27.44
C LEU A 100 -10.97 8.27 -27.36
N PHE A 101 -12.28 8.14 -27.24
CA PHE A 101 -13.23 9.24 -27.19
C PHE A 101 -13.21 10.14 -28.42
N ASN A 102 -12.68 9.66 -29.56
CA ASN A 102 -12.36 10.51 -30.72
C ASN A 102 -11.52 11.75 -30.32
N ASP A 103 -10.65 11.60 -29.31
CA ASP A 103 -9.89 12.68 -28.67
C ASP A 103 -10.74 13.83 -28.09
N HIS A 104 -12.02 13.57 -27.83
CA HIS A 104 -12.98 14.55 -27.33
C HIS A 104 -13.68 14.05 -26.05
N ALA A 105 -13.07 14.35 -24.91
CA ALA A 105 -13.62 14.08 -23.58
C ALA A 105 -13.35 15.27 -22.64
N PRO A 106 -13.96 16.44 -22.87
CA PRO A 106 -13.58 17.72 -22.25
C PRO A 106 -13.91 17.85 -20.76
N LEU A 107 -14.56 16.84 -20.14
CA LEU A 107 -14.83 16.82 -18.70
C LEU A 107 -14.07 15.73 -17.96
N LEU A 108 -13.31 14.89 -18.69
CA LEU A 108 -12.65 13.71 -18.14
C LEU A 108 -11.52 14.12 -17.21
N HIS A 109 -11.65 13.77 -15.94
CA HIS A 109 -10.63 14.04 -14.94
C HIS A 109 -10.11 12.78 -14.24
N THR A 110 -10.75 11.63 -14.42
CA THR A 110 -10.26 10.33 -13.91
C THR A 110 -10.21 9.30 -15.02
N PHE A 111 -9.03 8.75 -15.27
CA PHE A 111 -8.80 7.71 -16.28
C PHE A 111 -8.11 6.50 -15.67
N TYR A 112 -8.81 5.37 -15.65
CA TYR A 112 -8.28 4.08 -15.21
C TYR A 112 -8.81 2.96 -16.10
N ALA A 113 -7.95 2.38 -16.92
CA ALA A 113 -8.37 1.36 -17.87
C ALA A 113 -7.28 0.32 -18.13
N PRO A 114 -6.99 -0.60 -17.19
CA PRO A 114 -5.90 -1.56 -17.29
C PRO A 114 -5.86 -2.26 -18.65
N GLY A 115 -4.70 -2.35 -19.29
CA GLY A 115 -4.55 -2.93 -20.63
C GLY A 115 -4.90 -1.98 -21.80
N ILE A 116 -5.45 -0.79 -21.54
CA ILE A 116 -5.71 0.22 -22.58
C ILE A 116 -4.71 1.37 -22.43
N LYS A 117 -3.66 1.36 -23.28
CA LYS A 117 -2.65 2.44 -23.30
C LYS A 117 -3.31 3.79 -23.66
N PRO A 118 -3.32 4.79 -22.78
CA PRO A 118 -3.81 6.12 -23.12
C PRO A 118 -2.85 6.81 -24.10
N VAL A 119 -3.39 7.71 -24.93
CA VAL A 119 -2.57 8.63 -25.73
C VAL A 119 -2.38 9.88 -24.89
N LEU A 120 -1.25 9.98 -24.17
CA LEU A 120 -1.04 11.06 -23.21
C LEU A 120 -0.90 12.46 -23.84
N THR A 121 -0.80 12.52 -25.16
CA THR A 121 -0.82 13.78 -25.94
C THR A 121 -2.23 14.21 -26.34
N ALA A 122 -3.28 13.45 -25.98
CA ALA A 122 -4.64 13.81 -26.32
C ALA A 122 -5.08 15.09 -25.58
N PRO A 123 -5.94 15.94 -26.18
CA PRO A 123 -6.31 17.23 -25.59
C PRO A 123 -6.90 17.14 -24.18
N TRP A 124 -7.67 16.07 -23.92
CA TRP A 124 -8.30 15.81 -22.64
C TRP A 124 -7.34 15.35 -21.53
N CYS A 125 -6.07 15.03 -21.84
CA CYS A 125 -5.13 14.58 -20.80
C CYS A 125 -4.71 15.70 -19.83
N SER A 126 -4.66 16.96 -20.30
CA SER A 126 -4.20 18.11 -19.50
C SER A 126 -5.04 18.41 -18.24
N GLN A 127 -6.30 17.98 -18.23
CA GLN A 127 -7.28 18.16 -17.16
C GLN A 127 -7.42 16.93 -16.25
N ILE A 128 -6.70 15.85 -16.54
CA ILE A 128 -6.72 14.63 -15.72
C ILE A 128 -6.15 14.95 -14.35
N ARG A 129 -6.90 14.56 -13.32
CA ARG A 129 -6.54 14.65 -11.91
C ARG A 129 -6.15 13.30 -11.34
N ASP A 130 -6.67 12.22 -11.90
CA ASP A 130 -6.40 10.86 -11.46
C ASP A 130 -6.07 10.00 -12.68
N LEU A 131 -4.81 9.64 -12.82
CA LEU A 131 -4.28 8.82 -13.91
C LEU A 131 -3.79 7.50 -13.35
N SER A 132 -4.34 6.39 -13.84
CA SER A 132 -3.70 5.08 -13.75
C SER A 132 -3.07 4.72 -15.09
N LEU A 133 -1.81 4.30 -15.06
CA LEU A 133 -1.09 3.78 -16.21
C LEU A 133 -1.55 2.35 -16.49
N ASN A 134 -1.71 2.03 -17.76
CA ASN A 134 -2.43 0.82 -18.19
C ASN A 134 -1.75 0.08 -19.35
N GLY A 135 -0.48 0.36 -19.62
CA GLY A 135 0.32 -0.38 -20.58
C GLY A 135 1.70 0.24 -20.80
N PRO A 136 2.60 -0.48 -21.51
CA PRO A 136 4.00 -0.10 -21.66
C PRO A 136 4.17 1.35 -22.13
N LEU A 137 4.85 2.12 -21.30
CA LEU A 137 5.11 3.53 -21.49
C LEU A 137 6.53 3.84 -21.01
N PRO A 138 7.44 4.22 -21.92
CA PRO A 138 8.77 4.69 -21.54
C PRO A 138 8.69 5.85 -20.56
N VAL A 139 9.57 5.84 -19.54
CA VAL A 139 9.57 6.87 -18.49
C VAL A 139 9.80 8.28 -19.03
N ASP A 140 10.57 8.44 -20.11
CA ASP A 140 10.79 9.72 -20.79
C ASP A 140 9.52 10.26 -21.48
N GLU A 141 8.75 9.39 -22.12
CA GLU A 141 7.43 9.74 -22.68
C GLU A 141 6.46 10.14 -21.56
N LEU A 142 6.45 9.39 -20.45
CA LEU A 142 5.62 9.69 -19.29
C LEU A 142 5.97 11.05 -18.68
N LEU A 143 7.25 11.30 -18.36
CA LEU A 143 7.71 12.56 -17.79
C LEU A 143 7.36 13.75 -18.71
N SER A 144 7.56 13.58 -20.02
CA SER A 144 7.17 14.59 -21.01
C SER A 144 5.68 14.89 -20.96
N ALA A 145 4.83 13.88 -20.84
CA ALA A 145 3.39 14.07 -20.69
C ALA A 145 3.02 14.74 -19.35
N LEU A 146 3.60 14.28 -18.24
CA LEU A 146 3.36 14.84 -16.91
C LEU A 146 3.67 16.34 -16.84
N SER A 147 4.64 16.83 -17.62
CA SER A 147 4.96 18.26 -17.72
C SER A 147 3.78 19.14 -18.21
N GLN A 148 2.80 18.54 -18.90
CA GLN A 148 1.62 19.22 -19.43
C GLN A 148 0.36 18.95 -18.58
N MET A 149 0.45 18.10 -17.54
CA MET A 149 -0.69 17.67 -16.72
C MET A 149 -0.75 18.44 -15.41
N HIS A 150 -0.99 19.75 -15.49
CA HIS A 150 -0.97 20.65 -14.31
C HIS A 150 -2.05 20.35 -13.26
N CYS A 151 -3.11 19.63 -13.64
CA CYS A 151 -4.21 19.24 -12.76
C CYS A 151 -3.98 17.88 -12.06
N LEU A 152 -2.89 17.17 -12.34
CA LEU A 152 -2.70 15.81 -11.85
C LEU A 152 -2.55 15.79 -10.32
N GLU A 153 -3.48 15.10 -9.64
CA GLU A 153 -3.50 14.91 -8.19
C GLU A 153 -3.08 13.49 -7.79
N VAL A 154 -3.34 12.49 -8.63
CA VAL A 154 -3.01 11.09 -8.36
C VAL A 154 -2.40 10.42 -9.58
N LEU A 155 -1.23 9.82 -9.41
CA LEU A 155 -0.56 8.98 -10.40
C LEU A 155 -0.51 7.54 -9.87
N ARG A 156 -1.02 6.58 -10.65
CA ARG A 156 -0.96 5.16 -10.31
C ARG A 156 -0.33 4.31 -11.39
N ASP A 157 0.38 3.28 -10.99
CA ASP A 157 0.74 2.16 -11.87
C ASP A 157 0.76 0.87 -11.05
N ASN A 158 -0.17 -0.04 -11.32
CA ASN A 158 -0.25 -1.34 -10.65
C ASN A 158 -0.10 -2.50 -11.65
N CYS A 159 0.48 -2.24 -12.82
CA CYS A 159 0.45 -3.15 -13.97
C CYS A 159 1.80 -3.24 -14.69
N ASP A 160 2.91 -2.84 -14.08
CA ASP A 160 4.22 -2.76 -14.72
C ASP A 160 4.19 -1.94 -16.03
N ALA A 161 3.43 -0.83 -16.02
CA ALA A 161 3.21 -0.03 -17.22
C ALA A 161 4.46 0.79 -17.58
N ILE A 162 5.24 1.24 -16.60
CA ILE A 162 6.42 2.06 -16.86
C ILE A 162 7.59 1.19 -17.32
N THR A 163 8.22 1.59 -18.43
CA THR A 163 9.40 0.93 -18.98
C THR A 163 10.60 1.88 -19.00
N MET A 164 11.81 1.31 -19.11
CA MET A 164 13.04 2.08 -19.27
C MET A 164 12.94 3.06 -20.44
N ALA A 165 13.62 4.19 -20.32
CA ALA A 165 13.82 5.10 -21.44
C ALA A 165 14.77 4.48 -22.50
N GLY A 166 14.76 5.06 -23.69
CA GLY A 166 15.73 4.70 -24.72
C GLY A 166 17.17 5.05 -24.33
N ASP A 167 18.13 4.27 -24.82
CA ASP A 167 19.56 4.51 -24.56
C ASP A 167 19.97 5.95 -24.92
N GLY A 168 20.61 6.64 -23.97
CA GLY A 168 21.11 8.01 -24.15
C GLY A 168 20.05 9.12 -24.09
N VAL A 169 18.79 8.78 -23.77
CA VAL A 169 17.76 9.79 -23.53
C VAL A 169 18.01 10.50 -22.20
N ILE A 170 18.01 11.83 -22.24
CA ILE A 170 18.09 12.67 -21.03
C ILE A 170 16.67 12.86 -20.50
N LEU A 171 16.41 12.38 -19.29
CA LEU A 171 15.11 12.50 -18.64
C LEU A 171 14.86 13.94 -18.16
N PRO A 172 13.72 14.56 -18.51
CA PRO A 172 13.39 15.89 -18.04
C PRO A 172 13.03 15.87 -16.54
N GLN A 173 13.31 16.96 -15.84
CA GLN A 173 12.82 17.18 -14.47
C GLN A 173 11.43 17.81 -14.54
N VAL A 174 10.46 17.24 -13.81
CA VAL A 174 9.04 17.59 -13.93
C VAL A 174 8.49 18.00 -12.58
N THR A 175 7.99 19.24 -12.48
CA THR A 175 7.28 19.72 -11.30
C THR A 175 5.79 19.42 -11.42
N CYS A 176 5.27 18.60 -10.51
CA CYS A 176 3.85 18.27 -10.42
C CYS A 176 3.27 18.84 -9.12
N ALA A 177 3.07 20.17 -9.10
CA ALA A 177 2.65 20.92 -7.91
C ALA A 177 1.25 20.56 -7.38
N SER A 178 0.42 19.86 -8.16
CA SER A 178 -0.91 19.39 -7.74
C SER A 178 -0.89 17.94 -7.24
N LEU A 179 0.23 17.22 -7.41
CA LEU A 179 0.33 15.79 -7.14
C LEU A 179 0.33 15.53 -5.64
N LYS A 180 -0.67 14.75 -5.19
CA LYS A 180 -0.91 14.40 -3.80
C LYS A 180 -0.63 12.94 -3.51
N VAL A 181 -0.75 12.07 -4.52
CA VAL A 181 -0.59 10.62 -4.36
C VAL A 181 0.18 10.03 -5.53
N VAL A 182 1.23 9.29 -5.22
CA VAL A 182 1.93 8.38 -6.13
C VAL A 182 1.72 6.97 -5.59
N ASP A 183 1.05 6.11 -6.36
CA ASP A 183 0.72 4.73 -5.96
C ASP A 183 1.22 3.74 -7.01
N ILE A 184 2.36 3.13 -6.73
CA ILE A 184 3.09 2.29 -7.66
C ILE A 184 3.17 0.87 -7.09
N GLY A 185 2.77 -0.10 -7.90
CA GLY A 185 2.93 -1.53 -7.72
C GLY A 185 3.69 -2.14 -8.90
N THR A 186 4.86 -2.73 -8.67
CA THR A 186 5.63 -3.44 -9.69
C THR A 186 5.95 -4.89 -9.31
N TYR A 187 6.00 -5.75 -10.32
CA TYR A 187 6.31 -7.17 -10.19
C TYR A 187 7.58 -7.57 -10.94
N ARG A 188 8.22 -6.64 -11.69
CA ARG A 188 9.28 -7.00 -12.65
C ARG A 188 10.57 -6.20 -12.59
N ASN A 189 10.48 -4.88 -12.48
CA ASN A 189 11.67 -4.04 -12.53
C ASN A 189 11.43 -2.73 -11.80
N ILE A 190 12.24 -2.45 -10.78
CA ILE A 190 12.16 -1.25 -9.96
C ILE A 190 12.80 -0.03 -10.66
N VAL A 191 13.76 -0.26 -11.57
CA VAL A 191 14.60 0.80 -12.13
C VAL A 191 13.82 1.91 -12.85
N PRO A 192 12.84 1.63 -13.74
CA PRO A 192 12.07 2.68 -14.40
C PRO A 192 11.29 3.56 -13.41
N TYR A 193 10.89 3.00 -12.27
CA TYR A 193 10.17 3.72 -11.23
C TYR A 193 11.08 4.59 -10.40
N MET A 194 12.31 4.13 -10.13
CA MET A 194 13.34 4.97 -9.52
C MET A 194 13.65 6.16 -10.43
N GLU A 195 13.82 5.94 -11.74
CA GLU A 195 13.99 7.02 -12.73
C GLU A 195 12.80 8.00 -12.73
N LEU A 196 11.56 7.49 -12.69
CA LEU A 196 10.37 8.34 -12.59
C LEU A 196 10.42 9.21 -11.32
N ILE A 197 10.62 8.60 -10.15
CA ILE A 197 10.54 9.27 -8.84
C ILE A 197 11.70 10.28 -8.69
N THR A 198 12.90 9.98 -9.17
CA THR A 198 14.03 10.93 -9.09
C THR A 198 13.88 12.14 -10.03
N HIS A 199 13.05 12.03 -11.06
CA HIS A 199 12.78 13.10 -12.02
C HIS A 199 11.45 13.83 -11.79
N LEU A 200 10.66 13.35 -10.83
CA LEU A 200 9.43 13.95 -10.42
C LEU A 200 9.67 14.83 -9.19
N ALA A 201 9.12 16.04 -9.19
CA ALA A 201 9.14 16.97 -8.06
C ALA A 201 7.70 17.27 -7.67
N PRO A 202 7.09 16.48 -6.76
CA PRO A 202 5.70 16.66 -6.36
C PRO A 202 5.54 17.84 -5.40
N ALA A 203 4.30 18.12 -5.01
CA ALA A 203 4.01 19.03 -3.90
C ALA A 203 4.57 18.48 -2.57
N SER A 204 4.85 19.39 -1.62
CA SER A 204 5.07 18.98 -0.23
C SER A 204 3.82 18.27 0.30
N ASN A 205 4.00 17.17 1.04
CA ASN A 205 2.95 16.28 1.52
C ASN A 205 2.35 15.35 0.45
N CYS A 206 3.10 15.02 -0.60
CA CYS A 206 2.72 13.94 -1.48
C CYS A 206 2.83 12.61 -0.74
N ALA A 207 1.76 11.82 -0.74
CA ALA A 207 1.79 10.47 -0.23
C ALA A 207 2.38 9.53 -1.29
N VAL A 208 3.26 8.66 -0.85
CA VAL A 208 3.87 7.64 -1.71
C VAL A 208 3.50 6.27 -1.19
N SER A 209 2.92 5.47 -2.06
CA SER A 209 2.69 4.04 -1.91
C SER A 209 3.56 3.36 -2.96
N PHE A 210 4.51 2.53 -2.52
CA PHE A 210 5.43 1.81 -3.38
C PHE A 210 5.46 0.35 -2.97
N VAL A 211 4.94 -0.51 -3.83
CA VAL A 211 4.75 -1.93 -3.61
C VAL A 211 5.57 -2.69 -4.66
N VAL A 212 6.50 -3.52 -4.21
CA VAL A 212 7.25 -4.44 -5.05
C VAL A 212 6.89 -5.84 -4.65
N VAL A 213 6.42 -6.64 -5.59
CA VAL A 213 6.19 -8.08 -5.40
C VAL A 213 6.99 -8.83 -6.45
N ALA A 214 8.24 -9.15 -6.12
CA ALA A 214 9.16 -9.84 -7.02
C ALA A 214 8.68 -11.28 -7.24
N ASP A 215 8.29 -11.61 -8.48
CA ASP A 215 7.91 -12.96 -8.89
C ASP A 215 9.14 -13.81 -9.25
N ASP A 216 8.94 -15.06 -9.68
CA ASP A 216 10.03 -15.99 -10.05
C ASP A 216 10.89 -15.48 -11.23
N GLY A 217 10.41 -14.51 -12.00
CA GLY A 217 11.14 -13.88 -13.10
C GLY A 217 11.85 -12.57 -12.72
N PHE A 218 11.65 -12.09 -11.49
CA PHE A 218 12.25 -10.85 -11.00
C PHE A 218 13.68 -11.12 -10.47
N MET A 219 14.68 -10.51 -11.10
CA MET A 219 16.06 -10.53 -10.60
C MET A 219 16.25 -9.39 -9.59
N PHE A 220 16.17 -9.70 -8.28
CA PHE A 220 16.41 -8.72 -7.22
C PHE A 220 17.89 -8.65 -6.86
N ASP A 221 18.72 -8.09 -7.75
CA ASP A 221 20.16 -7.94 -7.52
C ASP A 221 20.53 -6.69 -6.69
N THR A 222 21.84 -6.43 -6.55
CA THR A 222 22.35 -5.25 -5.84
C THR A 222 21.90 -3.93 -6.47
N HIS A 223 21.65 -3.89 -7.77
CA HIS A 223 21.16 -2.69 -8.45
C HIS A 223 19.68 -2.44 -8.13
N ALA A 224 18.85 -3.50 -8.15
CA ALA A 224 17.46 -3.44 -7.70
C ALA A 224 17.35 -3.02 -6.23
N LEU A 225 18.22 -3.56 -5.36
CA LEU A 225 18.29 -3.18 -3.95
C LEU A 225 18.70 -1.71 -3.76
N SER A 226 19.67 -1.22 -4.54
CA SER A 226 20.05 0.20 -4.52
C SER A 226 18.89 1.10 -4.95
N ALA A 227 18.16 0.72 -6.00
CA ALA A 227 16.98 1.45 -6.45
C ALA A 227 15.86 1.45 -5.39
N ALA A 228 15.61 0.31 -4.75
CA ALA A 228 14.68 0.16 -3.64
C ALA A 228 15.03 1.08 -2.44
N SER A 229 16.30 1.07 -2.03
CA SER A 229 16.82 1.98 -0.99
C SER A 229 16.66 3.44 -1.38
N GLN A 230 17.01 3.83 -2.61
CA GLN A 230 16.83 5.21 -3.08
C GLN A 230 15.37 5.66 -3.05
N ILE A 231 14.44 4.80 -3.50
CA ILE A 231 13.00 5.10 -3.42
C ILE A 231 12.57 5.30 -1.97
N LEU A 232 13.04 4.47 -1.04
CA LEU A 232 12.77 4.62 0.38
C LEU A 232 13.40 5.90 0.97
N GLN A 233 14.53 6.40 0.45
CA GLN A 233 15.08 7.69 0.87
C GLN A 233 14.23 8.87 0.38
N MET A 234 13.68 8.78 -0.83
CA MET A 234 12.86 9.84 -1.44
C MET A 234 11.59 10.14 -0.64
N TYR A 235 11.14 9.21 0.20
CA TYR A 235 10.06 9.40 1.14
C TYR A 235 10.28 10.61 2.06
N SER A 236 11.51 10.90 2.49
CA SER A 236 11.83 12.13 3.25
C SER A 236 11.63 13.43 2.44
N THR A 237 11.75 13.34 1.11
CA THR A 237 11.63 14.49 0.20
C THR A 237 10.19 14.72 -0.20
N TYR A 238 9.44 13.63 -0.41
CA TYR A 238 8.08 13.64 -0.95
C TYR A 238 7.04 13.78 0.17
N CYS A 239 7.29 13.04 1.25
CA CYS A 239 6.38 12.90 2.38
C CYS A 239 6.99 13.66 3.57
N ASP A 240 6.18 14.37 4.34
CA ASP A 240 6.63 14.93 5.62
C ASP A 240 6.69 13.84 6.70
N ILE A 241 7.59 12.85 6.52
CA ILE A 241 7.74 11.72 7.44
C ILE A 241 8.23 12.16 8.81
N SER A 242 8.93 13.30 8.87
CA SER A 242 9.32 13.91 10.14
C SER A 242 8.12 14.21 11.03
N GLY A 243 6.98 14.53 10.41
CA GLY A 243 5.70 14.73 11.06
C GLY A 243 4.84 13.48 11.23
N ALA A 244 5.31 12.27 10.88
CA ALA A 244 4.51 11.05 11.03
C ALA A 244 4.10 10.82 12.49
N THR A 245 2.82 10.48 12.72
CA THR A 245 2.28 10.21 14.06
C THR A 245 2.36 8.73 14.42
N SER A 246 2.40 7.86 13.42
CA SER A 246 2.55 6.42 13.59
C SER A 246 3.51 5.86 12.57
N VAL A 247 4.37 4.93 12.99
CA VAL A 247 5.24 4.15 12.11
C VAL A 247 4.99 2.66 12.33
N SER A 248 4.95 1.89 11.26
CA SER A 248 4.90 0.43 11.31
C SER A 248 6.07 -0.15 10.52
N LEU A 249 6.73 -1.15 11.08
CA LEU A 249 7.77 -1.92 10.42
C LEU A 249 7.48 -3.41 10.60
N SER A 250 7.30 -4.14 9.49
CA SER A 250 7.14 -5.59 9.47
C SER A 250 8.29 -6.23 8.70
N LEU A 251 8.98 -7.16 9.34
CA LEU A 251 10.18 -7.84 8.85
C LEU A 251 9.93 -9.34 8.91
N HIS A 252 9.86 -9.94 7.73
CA HIS A 252 9.71 -11.37 7.55
C HIS A 252 10.92 -11.90 6.76
N GLU A 253 11.08 -13.22 6.63
CA GLU A 253 12.19 -13.83 5.87
C GLU A 253 12.37 -13.18 4.48
N ARG A 254 11.26 -12.81 3.84
CA ARG A 254 11.22 -12.36 2.44
C ARG A 254 10.35 -11.14 2.20
N SER A 255 10.00 -10.41 3.25
CA SER A 255 9.30 -9.16 3.06
C SER A 255 9.75 -8.10 4.05
N PHE A 256 9.82 -6.89 3.51
CA PHE A 256 10.11 -5.67 4.23
C PHE A 256 8.95 -4.72 4.00
N GLU A 257 8.17 -4.45 5.04
CA GLU A 257 7.06 -3.52 5.01
C GLU A 257 7.33 -2.37 5.96
N PHE A 258 7.31 -1.15 5.43
CA PHE A 258 7.38 0.08 6.19
C PHE A 258 6.16 0.93 5.88
N GLN A 259 5.48 1.40 6.92
CA GLN A 259 4.35 2.30 6.77
C GLN A 259 4.52 3.49 7.71
N ALA A 260 4.23 4.69 7.22
CA ALA A 260 4.16 5.90 8.02
C ALA A 260 2.78 6.54 7.86
N LEU A 261 2.13 6.86 8.97
CA LEU A 261 0.87 7.61 8.99
C LEU A 261 1.16 9.08 9.24
N LEU A 262 0.84 9.93 8.27
CA LEU A 262 1.00 11.38 8.38
C LEU A 262 -0.16 12.01 9.20
N PRO A 263 0.02 13.23 9.75
CA PRO A 263 -1.02 13.91 10.55
C PRO A 263 -2.35 14.12 9.80
N SER A 264 -2.29 14.20 8.48
CA SER A 264 -3.44 14.28 7.59
C SER A 264 -4.26 12.98 7.51
N LYS A 265 -3.86 11.93 8.23
CA LYS A 265 -4.38 10.55 8.14
C LYS A 265 -4.15 9.91 6.77
N ILE A 266 -3.19 10.44 6.01
CA ILE A 266 -2.74 9.84 4.76
C ILE A 266 -1.57 8.92 5.09
N SER A 267 -1.64 7.68 4.61
CA SER A 267 -0.59 6.69 4.80
C SER A 267 0.40 6.75 3.64
N CYS A 268 1.69 6.72 3.97
CA CYS A 268 2.76 6.38 3.04
C CYS A 268 3.16 4.93 3.31
N VAL A 269 3.24 4.13 2.25
CA VAL A 269 3.39 2.67 2.36
C VAL A 269 4.50 2.21 1.45
N TYR A 270 5.56 1.68 2.02
CA TYR A 270 6.63 0.99 1.31
C TYR A 270 6.52 -0.50 1.59
N TYR A 271 6.30 -1.32 0.57
CA TYR A 271 6.20 -2.76 0.70
C TYR A 271 7.11 -3.43 -0.32
N LEU A 272 8.00 -4.28 0.15
CA LEU A 272 8.83 -5.16 -0.68
C LEU A 272 8.57 -6.60 -0.26
N ALA A 273 8.07 -7.42 -1.17
CA ALA A 273 7.95 -8.86 -1.01
C ALA A 273 8.71 -9.60 -2.11
N LEU A 274 9.47 -10.62 -1.70
CA LEU A 274 10.33 -11.42 -2.55
C LEU A 274 9.77 -12.85 -2.59
N ALA A 275 9.15 -13.25 -3.71
CA ALA A 275 8.56 -14.59 -3.80
C ALA A 275 9.62 -15.70 -3.94
N SER A 276 10.70 -15.43 -4.67
CA SER A 276 11.76 -16.40 -4.98
C SER A 276 12.95 -16.30 -4.01
N VAL A 277 13.57 -17.46 -3.71
CA VAL A 277 14.77 -17.60 -2.87
C VAL A 277 16.05 -17.32 -3.68
N LEU A 278 15.96 -17.43 -5.01
CA LEU A 278 17.14 -17.36 -5.86
C LEU A 278 17.55 -15.88 -5.99
N ASP A 279 18.80 -15.60 -5.62
CA ASP A 279 19.51 -14.35 -5.88
C ASP A 279 19.12 -13.11 -5.04
N VAL A 280 18.40 -13.27 -3.91
CA VAL A 280 18.19 -12.16 -2.96
C VAL A 280 19.50 -11.84 -2.21
N PRO A 281 19.99 -10.58 -2.21
CA PRO A 281 21.13 -10.17 -1.45
C PRO A 281 20.89 -10.45 0.03
N VAL A 282 21.79 -11.22 0.65
CA VAL A 282 21.67 -11.64 2.06
C VAL A 282 21.55 -10.44 3.02
N ASN A 283 22.04 -9.27 2.60
CA ASN A 283 22.04 -8.04 3.38
C ASN A 283 20.91 -7.05 3.03
N TYR A 284 19.87 -7.47 2.28
CA TYR A 284 18.83 -6.53 1.82
C TYR A 284 18.13 -5.82 2.97
N THR A 285 17.82 -6.55 4.05
CA THR A 285 17.17 -6.00 5.24
C THR A 285 18.03 -4.94 5.91
N GLN A 286 19.33 -5.17 6.06
CA GLN A 286 20.27 -4.20 6.63
C GLN A 286 20.37 -2.93 5.79
N VAL A 287 20.44 -3.06 4.46
CA VAL A 287 20.48 -1.90 3.56
C VAL A 287 19.21 -1.06 3.68
N LEU A 288 18.04 -1.69 3.76
CA LEU A 288 16.77 -0.98 3.92
C LEU A 288 16.59 -0.40 5.33
N LEU A 289 17.03 -1.10 6.38
CA LEU A 289 17.05 -0.56 7.75
C LEU A 289 17.97 0.64 7.87
N GLY A 290 19.20 0.56 7.37
CA GLY A 290 20.13 1.70 7.36
C GLY A 290 19.61 2.88 6.52
N THR A 291 18.72 2.61 5.57
CA THR A 291 17.99 3.66 4.86
C THR A 291 16.93 4.31 5.76
N LEU A 292 16.19 3.54 6.55
CA LEU A 292 15.23 4.06 7.52
C LEU A 292 15.89 4.86 8.64
N THR A 293 17.09 4.49 9.10
CA THR A 293 17.80 5.24 10.16
C THR A 293 18.23 6.63 9.71
N ALA A 294 18.41 6.84 8.41
CA ALA A 294 18.63 8.17 7.84
C ALA A 294 17.36 9.05 7.85
N LEU A 295 16.17 8.47 8.06
CA LEU A 295 14.91 9.21 8.18
C LEU A 295 14.75 9.75 9.60
N THR A 296 14.09 10.91 9.74
CA THR A 296 13.83 11.52 11.05
C THR A 296 12.39 11.26 11.49
N PHE A 297 12.20 10.88 12.75
CA PHE A 297 10.91 10.48 13.33
C PHE A 297 10.58 11.27 14.61
N HIS A 298 10.54 12.60 14.52
CA HIS A 298 10.42 13.47 15.70
C HIS A 298 9.02 13.45 16.35
N GLY A 299 7.97 13.18 15.58
CA GLY A 299 6.58 13.23 16.02
C GLY A 299 5.89 11.89 16.24
N VAL A 300 6.62 10.77 16.20
CA VAL A 300 6.01 9.44 16.23
C VAL A 300 5.53 9.11 17.65
N GLU A 301 4.21 9.01 17.82
CA GLU A 301 3.54 8.68 19.09
C GLU A 301 3.27 7.18 19.20
N LYS A 302 3.03 6.51 18.07
CA LYS A 302 2.78 5.06 17.99
C LYS A 302 3.81 4.37 17.09
N ILE A 303 4.41 3.30 17.59
CA ILE A 303 5.21 2.39 16.77
C ILE A 303 4.56 1.00 16.75
N SER A 304 4.47 0.41 15.56
CA SER A 304 4.13 -0.98 15.36
C SER A 304 5.36 -1.72 14.83
N LEU A 305 5.77 -2.80 15.49
CA LEU A 305 6.93 -3.60 15.09
C LEU A 305 6.53 -5.07 15.02
N PHE A 306 6.81 -5.71 13.89
CA PHE A 306 6.53 -7.12 13.66
C PHE A 306 7.78 -7.78 13.08
N ILE A 307 8.52 -8.55 13.88
CA ILE A 307 9.74 -9.24 13.46
C ILE A 307 9.50 -10.75 13.61
N GLU A 308 9.51 -11.47 12.50
CA GLU A 308 9.53 -12.94 12.53
C GLU A 308 10.93 -13.47 12.83
N GLU A 309 11.01 -14.61 13.51
CA GLU A 309 12.26 -15.34 13.80
C GLU A 309 13.06 -15.63 12.52
N THR A 310 12.37 -15.81 11.40
CA THR A 310 12.95 -16.11 10.09
C THR A 310 13.45 -14.89 9.33
N SER A 311 13.29 -13.66 9.85
CA SER A 311 13.72 -12.41 9.19
C SER A 311 15.22 -12.31 8.93
N GLY A 312 16.04 -13.14 9.58
CA GLY A 312 17.49 -13.18 9.40
C GLY A 312 18.24 -11.99 10.04
N ILE A 313 17.53 -11.15 10.80
CA ILE A 313 18.10 -9.99 11.49
C ILE A 313 18.78 -10.45 12.78
N SER A 314 20.01 -9.99 13.00
CA SER A 314 20.74 -10.21 14.24
C SER A 314 20.24 -9.26 15.33
N SER A 315 20.16 -9.71 16.59
CA SER A 315 19.91 -8.83 17.74
C SER A 315 21.05 -7.84 18.02
N PHE A 316 22.18 -7.97 17.32
CA PHE A 316 23.33 -7.06 17.38
C PHE A 316 23.47 -6.20 16.11
N ASP A 317 22.46 -6.21 15.25
CA ASP A 317 22.44 -5.41 14.02
C ASP A 317 22.43 -3.90 14.34
N PRO A 318 23.45 -3.14 13.93
CA PRO A 318 23.58 -1.74 14.33
C PRO A 318 22.48 -0.88 13.72
N GLU A 319 22.03 -1.18 12.50
CA GLU A 319 20.94 -0.46 11.84
C GLU A 319 19.61 -0.68 12.58
N MET A 320 19.32 -1.90 13.05
CA MET A 320 18.17 -2.17 13.91
C MET A 320 18.24 -1.39 15.24
N ILE A 321 19.40 -1.40 15.91
CA ILE A 321 19.60 -0.70 17.18
C ILE A 321 19.36 0.80 17.02
N GLU A 322 19.91 1.39 15.96
CA GLU A 322 19.73 2.81 15.63
C GLU A 322 18.26 3.12 15.28
N PHE A 323 17.59 2.24 14.54
CA PHE A 323 16.16 2.36 14.24
C PHE A 323 15.32 2.38 15.52
N LEU A 324 15.48 1.40 16.42
CA LEU A 324 14.75 1.33 17.68
C LEU A 324 14.99 2.58 18.57
N SER A 325 16.21 3.11 18.54
CA SER A 325 16.61 4.30 19.30
C SER A 325 15.97 5.60 18.77
N SER A 326 15.49 5.59 17.53
CA SER A 326 14.89 6.77 16.88
C SER A 326 13.52 7.15 17.47
N PHE A 327 12.87 6.25 18.21
CA PHE A 327 11.50 6.39 18.73
C PHE A 327 11.46 6.78 20.22
N SER A 328 12.21 7.83 20.58
CA SER A 328 12.30 8.31 21.97
C SER A 328 10.99 8.88 22.53
N PHE A 329 10.10 9.36 21.65
CA PHE A 329 8.81 9.98 22.04
C PHE A 329 7.61 9.04 21.89
N ALA A 330 7.79 7.84 21.34
CA ALA A 330 6.70 6.89 21.17
C ALA A 330 6.14 6.49 22.53
N ARG A 331 4.81 6.57 22.67
CA ARG A 331 4.05 6.20 23.87
C ARG A 331 3.33 4.87 23.70
N GLU A 332 2.88 4.61 22.48
CA GLU A 332 2.20 3.36 22.13
C GLU A 332 3.13 2.43 21.35
N PHE A 333 3.18 1.17 21.77
CA PHE A 333 3.94 0.12 21.10
C PHE A 333 3.03 -1.06 20.73
N GLU A 334 2.84 -1.31 19.43
CA GLU A 334 2.11 -2.46 18.92
C GLU A 334 3.08 -3.57 18.48
N THR A 335 2.85 -4.79 18.93
CA THR A 335 3.84 -5.88 18.83
C THR A 335 3.20 -7.28 18.77
N SER A 336 3.99 -8.28 18.40
CA SER A 336 3.68 -9.72 18.46
C SER A 336 4.57 -10.46 19.47
N THR A 337 4.31 -11.77 19.67
CA THR A 337 5.12 -12.68 20.48
C THR A 337 6.57 -12.76 19.97
N GLU A 338 6.73 -12.99 18.66
CA GLU A 338 8.02 -13.14 17.99
C GLU A 338 8.86 -11.86 18.14
N THR A 339 8.20 -10.71 18.02
CA THR A 339 8.85 -9.42 18.20
C THR A 339 9.32 -9.22 19.63
N ILE A 340 8.50 -9.55 20.64
CA ILE A 340 8.92 -9.49 22.04
C ILE A 340 10.10 -10.43 22.30
N GLN A 341 10.05 -11.66 21.78
CA GLN A 341 11.15 -12.61 21.91
C GLN A 341 12.43 -12.04 21.30
N PHE A 342 12.37 -11.46 20.10
CA PHE A 342 13.49 -10.75 19.49
C PHE A 342 14.02 -9.63 20.40
N LEU A 343 13.15 -8.75 20.92
CA LEU A 343 13.55 -7.66 21.81
C LEU A 343 14.23 -8.16 23.10
N LEU A 344 13.78 -9.29 23.65
CA LEU A 344 14.37 -9.92 24.83
C LEU A 344 15.75 -10.54 24.57
N THR A 345 16.15 -10.72 23.31
CA THR A 345 17.51 -11.16 22.94
C THR A 345 18.49 -10.01 22.73
N LEU A 346 18.02 -8.75 22.76
CA LEU A 346 18.88 -7.57 22.61
C LEU A 346 19.78 -7.40 23.84
N PRO A 347 20.97 -6.79 23.69
CA PRO A 347 21.77 -6.34 24.83
C PRO A 347 20.96 -5.42 25.74
N GLN A 348 21.19 -5.51 27.05
CA GLN A 348 20.44 -4.71 28.03
C GLN A 348 20.59 -3.22 27.74
N GLU A 349 21.77 -2.76 27.35
CA GLU A 349 22.03 -1.35 27.03
C GLU A 349 21.20 -0.85 25.84
N VAL A 350 20.86 -1.73 24.90
CA VAL A 350 20.01 -1.43 23.74
C VAL A 350 18.55 -1.37 24.17
N LEU A 351 18.10 -2.35 24.95
CA LEU A 351 16.74 -2.37 25.47
C LEU A 351 16.47 -1.16 26.39
N ASP A 352 17.50 -0.72 27.10
CA ASP A 352 17.53 0.49 27.92
C ASP A 352 17.48 1.78 27.10
N ILE A 353 17.61 1.77 25.78
CA ILE A 353 17.42 2.99 24.95
C ILE A 353 16.24 2.85 24.00
N ALA A 354 15.81 1.62 23.72
CA ALA A 354 14.60 1.35 22.96
C ALA A 354 13.35 1.84 23.72
N PHE A 355 12.52 2.62 23.03
CA PHE A 355 11.17 2.97 23.48
C PHE A 355 11.10 3.56 24.91
N PRO A 356 11.88 4.60 25.24
CA PRO A 356 11.99 5.10 26.61
C PRO A 356 10.67 5.64 27.17
N SER A 357 9.78 6.14 26.30
CA SER A 357 8.51 6.76 26.67
C SER A 357 7.30 5.84 26.52
N VAL A 358 7.48 4.58 26.10
CA VAL A 358 6.35 3.65 25.89
C VAL A 358 5.73 3.28 27.22
N ASP A 359 4.45 3.63 27.36
CA ASP A 359 3.61 3.37 28.52
C ASP A 359 2.35 2.56 28.16
N ILE A 360 2.04 2.38 26.87
CA ILE A 360 0.94 1.57 26.37
C ILE A 360 1.48 0.51 25.39
N ILE A 361 1.16 -0.76 25.63
CA ILE A 361 1.48 -1.86 24.72
C ILE A 361 0.20 -2.42 24.10
N HIS A 362 0.19 -2.62 22.79
CA HIS A 362 -0.85 -3.31 22.04
C HIS A 362 -0.32 -4.66 21.53
N PHE A 363 -0.83 -5.75 22.07
CA PHE A 363 -0.44 -7.10 21.69
C PHE A 363 -1.46 -7.68 20.71
N ILE A 364 -1.05 -7.89 19.46
CA ILE A 364 -1.98 -8.11 18.34
C ILE A 364 -2.70 -9.46 18.33
N ALA A 365 -2.11 -10.49 18.95
CA ALA A 365 -2.69 -11.82 19.03
C ALA A 365 -2.07 -12.59 20.20
N CYS A 366 -2.86 -12.85 21.24
CA CYS A 366 -2.52 -13.77 22.33
C CYS A 366 -3.38 -15.03 22.19
N SER A 367 -2.72 -16.16 22.01
CA SER A 367 -3.36 -17.45 21.73
C SER A 367 -2.76 -18.61 22.54
N THR A 368 -1.57 -18.45 23.12
CA THR A 368 -0.85 -19.50 23.84
C THR A 368 -0.30 -19.02 25.18
N GLU A 369 0.04 -19.96 26.07
CA GLU A 369 0.76 -19.65 27.32
C GLU A 369 2.15 -19.03 27.05
N ILE A 370 2.77 -19.37 25.91
CA ILE A 370 4.06 -18.80 25.51
C ILE A 370 3.93 -17.29 25.33
N ASP A 371 2.83 -16.82 24.73
CA ASP A 371 2.56 -15.39 24.53
C ASP A 371 2.50 -14.66 25.90
N VAL A 372 1.79 -15.25 26.86
CA VAL A 372 1.66 -14.71 28.22
C VAL A 372 3.02 -14.63 28.91
N VAL A 373 3.85 -15.68 28.81
CA VAL A 373 5.20 -15.70 29.37
C VAL A 373 6.09 -14.64 28.72
N CYS A 374 5.99 -14.44 27.41
CA CYS A 374 6.77 -13.42 26.69
C CYS A 374 6.36 -12.01 27.15
N ILE A 375 5.05 -11.73 27.24
CA ILE A 375 4.53 -10.48 27.77
C ILE A 375 5.07 -10.23 29.18
N GLN A 376 4.98 -11.24 30.07
CA GLN A 376 5.46 -11.14 31.44
C GLN A 376 6.96 -10.80 31.50
N ALA A 377 7.79 -11.53 30.74
CA ALA A 377 9.24 -11.30 30.71
C ALA A 377 9.59 -9.89 30.21
N PHE A 378 8.88 -9.39 29.19
CA PHE A 378 9.07 -8.04 28.67
C PHE A 378 8.68 -6.96 29.69
N LEU A 379 7.52 -7.10 30.34
CA LEU A 379 7.07 -6.18 31.39
C LEU A 379 8.05 -6.14 32.57
N ALA A 380 8.55 -7.30 33.01
CA ALA A 380 9.53 -7.41 34.07
C ALA A 380 10.84 -6.69 33.71
N SER A 381 11.33 -6.87 32.47
CA SER A 381 12.52 -6.17 31.96
C SER A 381 12.32 -4.65 31.95
N ARG A 382 11.16 -4.17 31.51
CA ARG A 382 10.80 -2.75 31.53
C ARG A 382 10.76 -2.16 32.94
N ILE A 383 10.27 -2.91 33.93
CA ILE A 383 10.28 -2.46 35.34
C ILE A 383 11.70 -2.41 35.90
N ALA A 384 12.53 -3.40 35.59
CA ALA A 384 13.93 -3.45 36.03
C ALA A 384 14.74 -2.22 35.59
N THR A 385 14.34 -1.58 34.49
CA THR A 385 14.97 -0.38 33.92
C THR A 385 14.28 0.93 34.31
N GLY A 386 13.28 0.86 35.21
CA GLY A 386 12.53 2.02 35.68
C GLY A 386 11.53 2.58 34.67
N ARG A 387 11.11 1.78 33.68
CA ARG A 387 10.24 2.18 32.56
C ARG A 387 8.94 1.39 32.54
N GLN A 388 8.18 1.49 33.62
CA GLN A 388 6.95 0.75 33.80
C GLN A 388 5.93 1.03 32.69
N VAL A 389 5.33 -0.04 32.17
CA VAL A 389 4.17 0.02 31.28
C VAL A 389 2.90 0.22 32.12
N LEU A 390 2.05 1.14 31.71
CA LEU A 390 0.84 1.52 32.43
C LEU A 390 -0.40 0.80 31.91
N GLU A 391 -0.47 0.58 30.60
CA GLU A 391 -1.60 -0.11 29.95
C GLU A 391 -1.12 -1.19 28.98
N LEU A 392 -1.74 -2.37 29.06
CA LEU A 392 -1.52 -3.50 28.17
C LEU A 392 -2.85 -3.87 27.50
N HIS A 393 -2.95 -3.65 26.20
CA HIS A 393 -4.08 -4.07 25.37
C HIS A 393 -3.73 -5.42 24.75
N VAL A 394 -4.54 -6.44 24.99
CA VAL A 394 -4.31 -7.80 24.49
C VAL A 394 -5.47 -8.21 23.63
N ARG A 395 -5.23 -8.46 22.34
CA ARG A 395 -6.23 -9.08 21.47
C ARG A 395 -6.14 -10.60 21.60
N VAL A 396 -7.19 -11.20 22.14
CA VAL A 396 -7.26 -12.64 22.34
C VAL A 396 -7.79 -13.28 21.05
N ALA A 397 -7.05 -14.24 20.51
CA ALA A 397 -7.48 -14.98 19.33
C ALA A 397 -8.66 -15.91 19.65
N GLU A 398 -9.43 -16.36 18.65
CA GLU A 398 -10.56 -17.29 18.85
C GLU A 398 -10.18 -18.58 19.62
N PHE A 399 -8.94 -19.04 19.46
CA PHE A 399 -8.41 -20.22 20.13
C PHE A 399 -7.83 -19.95 21.53
N GLY A 400 -7.82 -18.69 21.98
CA GLY A 400 -7.27 -18.27 23.27
C GLY A 400 -8.21 -18.45 24.47
N ILE A 401 -9.33 -19.15 24.31
CA ILE A 401 -10.23 -19.47 25.43
C ILE A 401 -9.51 -20.42 26.39
N GLY A 402 -9.46 -20.07 27.67
CA GLY A 402 -8.77 -20.78 28.73
C GLY A 402 -7.37 -20.26 29.04
N LEU A 403 -6.93 -19.16 28.40
CA LEU A 403 -5.63 -18.55 28.72
C LEU A 403 -5.61 -17.99 30.14
N ASP A 404 -4.58 -18.38 30.89
CA ASP A 404 -4.34 -17.92 32.25
C ASP A 404 -3.33 -16.77 32.25
N MET A 405 -3.81 -15.54 32.39
CA MET A 405 -2.97 -14.35 32.48
C MET A 405 -2.74 -13.88 33.92
N ARG A 406 -3.04 -14.72 34.92
CA ARG A 406 -2.94 -14.33 36.35
C ARG A 406 -1.53 -13.98 36.79
N CYS A 407 -0.49 -14.40 36.06
CA CYS A 407 0.87 -13.96 36.32
C CYS A 407 1.05 -12.44 36.21
N LEU A 408 0.19 -11.75 35.44
CA LEU A 408 0.24 -10.29 35.31
C LEU A 408 -0.12 -9.54 36.60
N GLU A 409 -0.72 -10.21 37.59
CA GLU A 409 -1.05 -9.62 38.89
C GLU A 409 0.18 -9.11 39.66
N GLU A 410 1.38 -9.63 39.33
CA GLU A 410 2.64 -9.14 39.91
C GLU A 410 2.97 -7.69 39.52
N PHE A 411 2.40 -7.19 38.42
CA PHE A 411 2.61 -5.83 37.93
C PHE A 411 1.58 -4.85 38.50
N PHE A 412 1.68 -4.55 39.79
CA PHE A 412 0.71 -3.72 40.51
C PHE A 412 0.43 -2.38 39.80
N GLY A 413 -0.86 -2.08 39.58
CA GLY A 413 -1.32 -0.87 38.92
C GLY A 413 -1.35 -0.92 37.38
N LEU A 414 -0.84 -1.99 36.76
CA LEU A 414 -0.98 -2.23 35.32
C LEU A 414 -2.46 -2.36 34.97
N LYS A 415 -2.92 -1.57 33.99
CA LYS A 415 -4.26 -1.74 33.41
C LYS A 415 -4.18 -2.72 32.24
N VAL A 416 -4.89 -3.85 32.35
CA VAL A 416 -5.00 -4.85 31.27
C VAL A 416 -6.33 -4.67 30.56
N VAL A 417 -6.30 -4.46 29.25
CA VAL A 417 -7.48 -4.35 28.38
C VAL A 417 -7.54 -5.56 27.46
N LEU A 418 -8.48 -6.46 27.70
CA LEU A 418 -8.68 -7.66 26.89
C LEU A 418 -9.69 -7.37 25.77
N LEU A 419 -9.33 -7.69 24.54
CA LEU A 419 -10.13 -7.50 23.33
C LEU A 419 -10.42 -8.88 22.72
N PHE A 420 -11.68 -9.30 22.68
CA PHE A 420 -12.10 -10.60 22.12
C PHE A 420 -13.45 -10.46 21.42
N ASP A 421 -13.56 -10.82 20.14
CA ASP A 421 -14.82 -10.81 19.36
C ASP A 421 -15.67 -9.53 19.53
N GLY A 422 -15.03 -8.36 19.49
CA GLY A 422 -15.67 -7.07 19.70
C GLY A 422 -16.04 -6.72 21.16
N PHE A 423 -15.86 -7.66 22.09
CA PHE A 423 -15.93 -7.41 23.52
C PHE A 423 -14.63 -6.76 24.03
N ARG A 424 -14.80 -5.84 24.98
CA ARG A 424 -13.72 -5.16 25.69
C ARG A 424 -13.91 -5.37 27.19
N ARG A 425 -12.89 -5.93 27.84
CA ARG A 425 -12.83 -6.08 29.30
C ARG A 425 -11.63 -5.33 29.84
N GLU A 426 -11.78 -4.67 30.98
CA GLU A 426 -10.68 -3.96 31.64
C GLU A 426 -10.45 -4.55 33.02
N TYR A 427 -9.18 -4.70 33.39
CA TYR A 427 -8.74 -5.18 34.68
C TYR A 427 -7.57 -4.32 35.17
N ILE A 428 -7.46 -4.12 36.48
CA ILE A 428 -6.33 -3.43 37.10
C ILE A 428 -5.61 -4.43 38.00
N CYS A 429 -4.34 -4.72 37.69
CA CYS A 429 -3.51 -5.62 38.47
C CYS A 429 -3.33 -5.10 39.90
N GLY A 430 -3.56 -5.97 40.89
CA GLY A 430 -3.56 -5.63 42.31
C GLY A 430 -4.94 -5.29 42.88
N SER A 431 -6.02 -5.40 42.10
CA SER A 431 -7.39 -5.12 42.55
C SER A 431 -8.03 -6.25 43.38
N GLY A 432 -7.44 -7.45 43.39
CA GLY A 432 -7.91 -8.61 44.15
C GLY A 432 -8.92 -9.51 43.43
N SER A 433 -9.31 -9.18 42.19
CA SER A 433 -10.21 -9.99 41.35
C SER A 433 -9.44 -10.80 40.30
N ILE A 434 -8.42 -11.55 40.73
CA ILE A 434 -7.47 -12.24 39.84
C ILE A 434 -8.13 -13.20 38.83
N GLU A 435 -9.30 -13.76 39.16
CA GLU A 435 -10.07 -14.65 38.28
C GLU A 435 -10.57 -13.96 37.00
N GLU A 436 -10.53 -12.62 36.94
CA GLU A 436 -10.88 -11.85 35.73
C GLU A 436 -9.80 -11.91 34.63
N LEU A 437 -8.60 -12.39 34.97
CA LEU A 437 -7.47 -12.61 34.05
C LEU A 437 -7.47 -14.02 33.42
N ILE A 438 -8.51 -14.82 33.68
CA ILE A 438 -8.75 -16.09 32.97
C ILE A 438 -9.78 -15.82 31.87
N ILE A 439 -9.42 -16.12 30.61
CA ILE A 439 -10.25 -15.80 29.43
C ILE A 439 -11.17 -16.95 29.05
#